data_AF-D1L3G8-F1
#
_entry.id   AF-D1L3G8-F1
#
_cell.length_a   1.000
_cell.length_b   1.000
_cell.length_c   1.000
_cell.angle_alpha   90.00
_cell.angle_beta   90.00
_cell.angle_gamma   90.00
#
_symmetry.space_group_name_H-M   'P 1'
#
loop_
_entity.id
_entity.type
_entity.pdbx_description
1 polymer ?
#
loop_
_entity_poly.entity_id
_entity_poly.type
_entity_poly.pdbx_seq_one_letter_code
_entity_poly.pdbx_strand_id
1 'polypeptide(L)'
;TLIYVKGQGIVLDEPSVVAIRQDRVGSAKSVAAVGHAAKQMLGRTPGNISAIRPMKDGVIADFYVTEKMLQHFIKQVHDNSILKPSPRVLVCVPCGSTQVERRAIRESALGAGAREVYLIDEPMAAAIGAGLRVSEPTGSMVVDIGGGTTEVAVISLNGVVYSSSVRIGGDRFDEAVINYVRRNYGSLIGEATAEKIKHEIGSAYPGDEVQEIEVRGRNLAEGVPRSFSLNSNEILEALQEPLSGIVSAVMVALEQCPPELASDISENGMVLTGGGALLKDLDRLLMEETGIPVVIAEDP
;
A
#
# COMPACT_ATOMS: atom_id res chain seq x y z
N THR A 1 4.05 2.97 7.11
CA THR A 1 4.27 4.41 7.33
C THR A 1 5.75 4.66 7.38
N LEU A 2 6.22 5.48 6.45
CA LEU A 2 7.59 5.99 6.46
C LEU A 2 7.59 7.45 6.94
N ILE A 3 8.59 7.85 7.71
CA ILE A 3 8.83 9.26 8.07
C ILE A 3 10.23 9.65 7.64
N TYR A 4 10.29 10.69 6.81
CA TYR A 4 11.52 11.37 6.43
C TYR A 4 11.72 12.63 7.26
N VAL A 5 12.91 12.82 7.82
CA VAL A 5 13.31 14.04 8.51
C VAL A 5 14.41 14.74 7.71
N LYS A 6 14.21 16.03 7.43
CA LYS A 6 15.17 16.86 6.68
C LYS A 6 16.56 16.79 7.30
N GLY A 7 17.53 16.34 6.50
CA GLY A 7 18.93 16.20 6.91
C GLY A 7 19.26 14.90 7.66
N GLN A 8 18.27 14.02 7.89
CA GLN A 8 18.46 12.71 8.53
C GLN A 8 18.07 11.54 7.63
N GLY A 9 17.23 11.76 6.62
CA GLY A 9 16.73 10.68 5.77
C GLY A 9 15.45 10.05 6.31
N ILE A 10 15.18 8.82 5.89
CA ILE A 10 14.11 7.99 6.45
C ILE A 10 14.54 7.54 7.84
N VAL A 11 13.75 7.89 8.85
CA VAL A 11 14.07 7.67 10.28
C VAL A 11 13.04 6.77 10.95
N LEU A 12 11.95 6.43 10.26
CA LEU A 12 10.93 5.50 10.72
C LEU A 12 10.37 4.77 9.51
N ASP A 13 10.23 3.46 9.65
CA ASP A 13 9.49 2.58 8.74
C ASP A 13 8.74 1.54 9.58
N GLU A 14 7.43 1.76 9.75
CA GLU A 14 6.57 0.96 10.62
C GLU A 14 5.21 0.73 9.93
N PRO A 15 4.61 -0.47 10.03
CA PRO A 15 3.30 -0.73 9.44
C PRO A 15 2.20 0.12 10.09
N SER A 16 1.20 0.51 9.31
CA SER A 16 0.08 1.36 9.73
C SER A 16 -0.96 0.57 10.54
N VAL A 17 -0.56 0.05 11.70
CA VAL A 17 -1.40 -0.79 12.58
C VAL A 17 -1.34 -0.27 14.01
N VAL A 18 -2.49 -0.24 14.69
CA VAL A 18 -2.62 0.13 16.09
C VAL A 18 -3.40 -0.93 16.83
N ALA A 19 -2.86 -1.40 17.96
CA ALA A 19 -3.60 -2.23 18.90
C ALA A 19 -4.23 -1.35 19.97
N ILE A 20 -5.56 -1.37 20.06
CA ILE A 20 -6.34 -0.66 21.07
C ILE A 20 -6.82 -1.65 22.12
N ARG A 21 -6.59 -1.33 23.39
CA ARG A 21 -7.12 -2.05 24.55
C ARG A 21 -8.36 -1.35 25.07
N GLN A 22 -9.38 -2.14 25.36
CA GLN A 22 -10.61 -1.71 26.02
C GLN A 22 -11.04 -2.78 27.02
N ASP A 23 -10.81 -2.54 28.31
CA ASP A 23 -11.00 -3.55 29.36
C ASP A 23 -12.48 -3.88 29.63
N ARG A 24 -13.37 -2.89 29.45
CA ARG A 24 -14.83 -3.06 29.53
C ARG A 24 -15.54 -2.24 28.44
N VAL A 25 -16.69 -2.72 27.99
CA VAL A 25 -17.55 -1.95 27.07
C VAL A 25 -17.88 -0.59 27.71
N GLY A 26 -17.56 0.50 27.01
CA GLY A 26 -17.74 1.88 27.49
C GLY A 26 -16.56 2.46 28.29
N SER A 27 -15.53 1.67 28.61
CA SER A 27 -14.29 2.20 29.19
C SER A 27 -13.45 2.95 28.15
N ALA A 28 -12.58 3.85 28.63
CA ALA A 28 -11.67 4.60 27.78
C ALA A 28 -10.75 3.67 26.99
N LYS A 29 -10.71 3.88 25.67
CA LYS A 29 -9.76 3.19 24.78
C LYS A 29 -8.34 3.64 25.14
N SER A 30 -7.40 2.71 25.18
CA SER A 30 -5.97 2.99 25.36
C SER A 30 -5.15 2.30 24.27
N VAL A 31 -4.02 2.90 23.90
CA VAL A 31 -3.11 2.29 22.92
C VAL A 31 -2.27 1.23 23.62
N ALA A 32 -2.36 -0.01 23.15
CA ALA A 32 -1.57 -1.14 23.63
C ALA A 32 -0.24 -1.28 22.87
N ALA A 33 -0.28 -1.09 21.56
CA ALA A 33 0.89 -1.12 20.68
C ALA A 33 0.61 -0.35 19.38
N VAL A 34 1.66 0.06 18.68
CA VAL A 34 1.62 0.67 17.33
C VAL A 34 2.72 0.03 16.50
N GLY A 35 2.59 0.03 15.17
CA GLY A 35 3.65 -0.43 14.28
C GLY A 35 3.79 -1.95 14.25
N HIS A 36 5.01 -2.45 14.13
CA HIS A 36 5.32 -3.88 14.02
C HIS A 36 4.72 -4.69 15.18
N ALA A 37 4.81 -4.17 16.41
CA ALA A 37 4.24 -4.81 17.59
C ALA A 37 2.72 -4.99 17.47
N ALA A 38 2.02 -4.01 16.88
CA ALA A 38 0.59 -4.12 16.62
C ALA A 38 0.27 -5.04 15.44
N LYS A 39 1.08 -5.02 14.36
CA LYS A 39 0.91 -5.92 13.20
C LYS A 39 0.97 -7.39 13.62
N GLN A 40 1.89 -7.76 14.53
CA GLN A 40 2.00 -9.13 15.07
C GLN A 40 0.75 -9.61 15.84
N MET A 41 -0.12 -8.69 16.28
CA MET A 41 -1.34 -8.99 17.00
C MET A 41 -2.54 -9.26 16.07
N LEU A 42 -2.45 -8.94 14.77
CA LEU A 42 -3.56 -9.14 13.82
C LEU A 42 -4.00 -10.62 13.79
N GLY A 43 -5.30 -10.84 13.99
CA GLY A 43 -5.90 -12.18 14.06
C GLY A 43 -5.52 -13.00 15.31
N ARG A 44 -4.81 -12.42 16.28
CA ARG A 44 -4.31 -13.09 17.50
C ARG A 44 -4.73 -12.40 18.79
N THR A 45 -5.57 -11.35 18.73
CA THR A 45 -5.94 -10.57 19.91
C THR A 45 -6.95 -11.30 20.82
N PRO A 46 -6.85 -11.14 22.15
CA PRO A 46 -7.95 -11.48 23.07
C PRO A 46 -9.12 -10.50 22.90
N GLY A 47 -10.30 -10.85 23.44
CA GLY A 47 -11.53 -10.07 23.24
C GLY A 47 -11.50 -8.60 23.72
N ASN A 48 -10.55 -8.22 24.59
CA ASN A 48 -10.38 -6.85 25.08
C ASN A 48 -9.32 -6.04 24.31
N ILE A 49 -8.71 -6.62 23.26
CA ILE A 49 -7.75 -5.93 22.39
C ILE A 49 -8.21 -6.06 20.94
N SER A 50 -8.13 -4.96 20.20
CA SER A 50 -8.39 -4.93 18.76
C SER A 50 -7.20 -4.34 18.04
N ALA A 51 -6.61 -5.10 17.12
CA ALA A 51 -5.60 -4.61 16.19
C ALA A 51 -6.30 -4.05 14.95
N ILE A 52 -6.06 -2.79 14.65
CA ILE A 52 -6.80 -1.98 13.68
C ILE A 52 -5.82 -1.35 12.71
N ARG A 53 -6.10 -1.44 11.40
CA ARG A 53 -5.50 -0.61 10.36
C ARG A 53 -6.37 0.65 10.23
N PRO A 54 -5.93 1.82 10.73
CA PRO A 54 -6.81 2.98 10.82
C PRO A 54 -6.94 3.74 9.49
N MET A 55 -6.08 3.39 8.52
CA MET A 55 -6.09 3.83 7.14
C MET A 55 -6.49 2.63 6.25
N LYS A 56 -7.40 2.85 5.29
CA LYS A 56 -7.79 1.84 4.30
C LYS A 56 -7.97 2.52 2.95
N ASP A 57 -7.47 1.93 1.87
CA ASP A 57 -7.54 2.48 0.51
C ASP A 57 -7.12 3.97 0.42
N GLY A 58 -6.05 4.34 1.13
CA GLY A 58 -5.55 5.73 1.17
C GLY A 58 -6.39 6.72 2.00
N VAL A 59 -7.48 6.27 2.64
CA VAL A 59 -8.39 7.13 3.41
C VAL A 59 -8.41 6.76 4.90
N ILE A 60 -8.75 7.74 5.74
CA ILE A 60 -8.86 7.54 7.19
C ILE A 60 -10.18 6.84 7.50
N ALA A 61 -10.11 5.61 7.99
CA ALA A 61 -11.26 4.83 8.42
C ALA A 61 -11.61 5.07 9.90
N ASP A 62 -10.60 5.35 10.74
CA ASP A 62 -10.80 5.70 12.15
C ASP A 62 -9.90 6.90 12.53
N PHE A 63 -10.53 8.07 12.70
CA PHE A 63 -9.83 9.32 13.01
C PHE A 63 -9.08 9.26 14.34
N TYR A 64 -9.73 8.72 15.39
CA TYR A 64 -9.14 8.65 16.71
C TYR A 64 -7.91 7.74 16.71
N VAL A 65 -8.01 6.57 16.08
CA VAL A 65 -6.90 5.62 16.01
C VAL A 65 -5.78 6.16 15.12
N THR A 66 -6.11 6.86 14.02
CA THR A 66 -5.11 7.52 13.17
C THR A 66 -4.35 8.61 13.91
N GLU A 67 -5.04 9.47 14.67
CA GLU A 67 -4.41 10.50 15.50
C GLU A 67 -3.46 9.86 16.51
N LYS A 68 -3.87 8.77 17.18
CA LYS A 68 -3.00 8.05 18.13
C LYS A 68 -1.78 7.42 17.46
N MET A 69 -1.94 6.87 16.26
CA MET A 69 -0.84 6.35 15.46
C MET A 69 0.17 7.45 15.14
N LEU A 70 -0.29 8.58 14.61
CA LEU A 70 0.56 9.71 14.26
C LEU A 70 1.22 10.34 15.49
N GLN A 71 0.51 10.46 16.61
CA GLN A 71 1.08 10.93 17.88
C GLN A 71 2.23 10.03 18.34
N HIS A 72 2.05 8.71 18.23
CA HIS A 72 3.08 7.75 18.58
C HIS A 72 4.32 7.91 17.70
N PHE A 73 4.13 7.90 16.37
CA PHE A 73 5.24 8.03 15.43
C PHE A 73 5.95 9.39 15.56
N ILE A 74 5.22 10.51 15.62
CA ILE A 74 5.82 11.84 15.82
C ILE A 74 6.64 11.89 17.11
N LYS A 75 6.14 11.29 18.21
CA LYS A 75 6.88 11.23 19.46
C LYS A 75 8.17 10.41 19.29
N GLN A 76 8.08 9.21 18.71
CA GLN A 76 9.21 8.30 18.49
C GLN A 76 10.36 8.98 17.72
N VAL A 77 10.05 9.74 16.65
CA VAL A 77 11.10 10.49 15.91
C VAL A 77 11.69 11.67 16.68
N HIS A 78 11.04 12.13 17.75
CA HIS A 78 11.48 13.26 18.57
C HIS A 78 11.83 12.84 20.01
N ASP A 79 12.16 11.57 20.25
CA ASP A 79 12.35 11.00 21.59
C ASP A 79 13.42 11.73 22.45
N ASN A 80 14.34 12.46 21.81
CA ASN A 80 15.38 13.26 22.48
C ASN A 80 14.94 14.69 22.88
N SER A 81 13.69 15.10 22.59
CA SER A 81 13.20 16.44 22.90
C SER A 81 12.52 16.49 24.27
N ILE A 82 13.00 17.38 25.15
CA ILE A 82 12.38 17.68 26.46
C ILE A 82 11.04 18.42 26.29
N LEU A 83 10.87 19.13 25.18
CA LEU A 83 9.64 19.85 24.84
C LEU A 83 8.74 19.03 23.92
N LYS A 84 7.43 19.25 24.02
CA LYS A 84 6.45 18.65 23.09
C LYS A 84 6.80 19.07 21.66
N PRO A 85 7.05 18.13 20.73
CA PRO A 85 7.42 18.46 19.35
C PRO A 85 6.25 19.17 18.65
N SER A 86 6.59 20.18 17.84
CA SER A 86 5.62 20.95 17.04
C SER A 86 6.15 21.13 15.60
N PRO A 87 6.29 20.03 14.84
CA PRO A 87 6.93 20.05 13.53
C PRO A 87 6.03 20.65 12.44
N ARG A 88 6.66 21.09 11.35
CA ARG A 88 5.98 21.28 10.07
C ARG A 88 5.98 19.94 9.34
N VAL A 89 4.83 19.48 8.88
CA VAL A 89 4.66 18.15 8.30
C VAL A 89 4.18 18.28 6.85
N LEU A 90 4.76 17.47 5.97
CA LEU A 90 4.27 17.22 4.61
C LEU A 90 3.71 15.79 4.59
N VAL A 91 2.50 15.61 4.07
CA VAL A 91 1.83 14.31 4.00
C VAL A 91 1.46 14.01 2.55
N CYS A 92 1.86 12.84 2.04
CA CYS A 92 1.40 12.35 0.75
C CYS A 92 -0.08 11.94 0.84
N VAL A 93 -0.86 12.30 -0.17
CA VAL A 93 -2.28 11.93 -0.27
C VAL A 93 -2.59 11.41 -1.67
N PRO A 94 -3.43 10.37 -1.82
CA PRO A 94 -3.85 9.87 -3.11
C PRO A 94 -4.45 10.99 -3.97
N CYS A 95 -4.20 10.99 -5.27
CA CYS A 95 -4.75 12.00 -6.18
C CYS A 95 -6.28 11.97 -6.19
N GLY A 96 -6.88 10.79 -6.04
CA GLY A 96 -8.33 10.59 -5.98
C GLY A 96 -9.01 11.05 -4.68
N SER A 97 -8.27 11.56 -3.70
CA SER A 97 -8.82 11.94 -2.40
C SER A 97 -9.81 13.10 -2.50
N THR A 98 -11.01 12.91 -1.95
CA THR A 98 -12.01 13.96 -1.81
C THR A 98 -11.53 15.06 -0.87
N GLN A 99 -12.13 16.26 -0.95
CA GLN A 99 -11.80 17.36 -0.02
C GLN A 99 -12.04 16.99 1.45
N VAL A 100 -13.01 16.11 1.73
CA VAL A 100 -13.30 15.62 3.08
C VAL A 100 -12.16 14.73 3.57
N GLU A 101 -11.67 13.80 2.74
CA GLU A 101 -10.54 12.92 3.09
C GLU A 101 -9.25 13.73 3.27
N ARG A 102 -8.93 14.64 2.35
CA ARG A 102 -7.76 15.54 2.46
C ARG A 102 -7.82 16.38 3.75
N ARG A 103 -9.02 16.86 4.11
CA ARG A 103 -9.23 17.58 5.37
C ARG A 103 -9.04 16.69 6.59
N ALA A 104 -9.56 15.46 6.57
CA ALA A 104 -9.40 14.51 7.67
C ALA A 104 -7.93 14.16 7.93
N ILE A 105 -7.13 13.99 6.86
CA ILE A 105 -5.68 13.74 6.96
C ILE A 105 -4.99 14.94 7.61
N ARG A 106 -5.31 16.15 7.13
CA ARG A 106 -4.77 17.39 7.70
C ARG A 106 -5.12 17.54 9.18
N GLU A 107 -6.38 17.36 9.55
CA GLU A 107 -6.86 17.48 10.93
C GLU A 107 -6.24 16.41 11.84
N SER A 108 -6.03 15.18 11.36
CA SER A 108 -5.37 14.11 12.12
C SER A 108 -3.91 14.46 12.41
N ALA A 109 -3.17 14.97 11.42
CA ALA A 109 -1.78 15.39 11.61
C ALA A 109 -1.66 16.60 12.55
N LEU A 110 -2.58 17.57 12.46
CA LEU A 110 -2.65 18.70 13.40
C LEU A 110 -2.98 18.23 14.83
N GLY A 111 -4.00 17.38 14.98
CA GLY A 111 -4.36 16.76 16.26
C GLY A 111 -3.23 15.92 16.86
N ALA A 112 -2.37 15.37 16.00
CA ALA A 112 -1.18 14.65 16.42
C ALA A 112 -0.02 15.52 16.94
N GLY A 113 -0.12 16.85 16.79
CA GLY A 113 0.87 17.81 17.30
C GLY A 113 1.65 18.55 16.24
N ALA A 114 1.33 18.37 14.95
CA ALA A 114 1.92 19.19 13.89
C ALA A 114 1.51 20.67 14.04
N ARG A 115 2.46 21.58 13.78
CA ARG A 115 2.23 23.02 13.75
C ARG A 115 1.57 23.46 12.45
N GLU A 116 2.08 22.93 11.35
CA GLU A 116 1.62 23.20 9.99
C GLU A 116 1.60 21.89 9.22
N VAL A 117 0.59 21.70 8.39
CA VAL A 117 0.42 20.50 7.59
C VAL A 117 0.20 20.89 6.14
N TYR A 118 1.10 20.43 5.28
CA TYR A 118 1.02 20.53 3.84
C TYR A 118 0.67 19.15 3.28
N LEU A 119 -0.06 19.13 2.18
CA LEU A 119 -0.36 17.90 1.46
C LEU A 119 0.33 17.96 0.10
N ILE A 120 0.90 16.84 -0.33
CA ILE A 120 1.43 16.64 -1.68
C ILE A 120 0.70 15.45 -2.30
N ASP A 121 0.46 15.51 -3.60
CA ASP A 121 -0.12 14.38 -4.31
C ASP A 121 0.88 13.22 -4.33
N GLU A 122 0.43 12.04 -3.92
CA GLU A 122 1.21 10.81 -3.83
C GLU A 122 1.94 10.44 -5.12
N PRO A 123 1.31 10.44 -6.32
CA PRO A 123 2.04 10.13 -7.55
C PRO A 123 3.14 11.15 -7.88
N MET A 124 3.00 12.41 -7.48
CA MET A 124 4.07 13.39 -7.64
C MET A 124 5.25 13.07 -6.71
N ALA A 125 4.97 12.69 -5.46
CA ALA A 125 6.01 12.27 -4.52
C ALA A 125 6.71 10.99 -4.98
N ALA A 126 5.95 10.01 -5.48
CA ALA A 126 6.46 8.76 -6.03
C ALA A 126 7.36 9.02 -7.26
N ALA A 127 6.92 9.85 -8.21
CA ALA A 127 7.71 10.19 -9.38
C ALA A 127 9.03 10.91 -9.03
N ILE A 128 9.00 11.85 -8.09
CA ILE A 128 10.21 12.50 -7.59
C ILE A 128 11.14 11.48 -6.91
N GLY A 129 10.58 10.60 -6.07
CA GLY A 129 11.33 9.54 -5.38
C GLY A 129 12.01 8.57 -6.35
N ALA A 130 11.34 8.25 -7.46
CA ALA A 130 11.86 7.39 -8.53
C ALA A 130 12.80 8.10 -9.51
N GLY A 131 13.09 9.39 -9.32
CA GLY A 131 14.01 10.15 -10.18
C GLY A 131 13.46 10.52 -11.56
N LEU A 132 12.14 10.50 -11.75
CA LEU A 132 11.51 10.94 -12.99
C LEU A 132 11.69 12.45 -13.22
N ARG A 133 11.79 12.84 -14.48
CA ARG A 133 12.03 14.24 -14.91
C ARG A 133 10.75 15.06 -14.90
N VAL A 134 10.08 15.13 -13.75
CA VAL A 134 8.74 15.75 -13.60
C VAL A 134 8.70 17.24 -13.96
N SER A 135 9.83 17.95 -13.93
CA SER A 135 9.92 19.37 -14.27
C SER A 135 10.10 19.66 -15.76
N GLU A 136 10.46 18.64 -16.56
CA GLU A 136 10.66 18.78 -18.00
C GLU A 136 9.31 18.76 -18.74
N PRO A 137 9.25 19.30 -19.98
CA PRO A 137 8.04 19.23 -20.80
C PRO A 137 7.69 17.82 -21.26
N THR A 138 8.59 16.84 -21.08
CA THR A 138 8.39 15.44 -21.45
C THR A 138 7.42 14.73 -20.52
N GLY A 139 6.54 13.89 -21.08
CA GLY A 139 5.65 13.02 -20.31
C GLY A 139 6.42 11.98 -19.50
N SER A 140 6.16 11.93 -18.18
CA SER A 140 6.64 10.89 -17.28
C SER A 140 5.46 10.11 -16.72
N MET A 141 5.46 8.79 -16.84
CA MET A 141 4.41 7.92 -16.28
C MET A 141 4.92 7.17 -15.05
N VAL A 142 4.16 7.24 -13.96
CA VAL A 142 4.41 6.49 -12.73
C VAL A 142 3.17 5.67 -12.37
N VAL A 143 3.40 4.44 -11.91
CA VAL A 143 2.38 3.52 -11.39
C VAL A 143 2.79 3.10 -9.99
N ASP A 144 2.13 3.66 -8.99
CA ASP A 144 2.41 3.41 -7.58
C ASP A 144 1.43 2.38 -7.01
N ILE A 145 1.92 1.18 -6.67
CA ILE A 145 1.11 0.05 -6.22
C ILE A 145 1.34 -0.13 -4.71
N GLY A 146 0.48 0.52 -3.93
CA GLY A 146 0.51 0.48 -2.48
C GLY A 146 -0.23 -0.72 -1.87
N GLY A 147 -0.48 -0.63 -0.56
CA GLY A 147 -1.26 -1.63 0.16
C GLY A 147 -2.74 -1.64 -0.25
N GLY A 148 -3.40 -0.48 -0.25
CA GLY A 148 -4.85 -0.40 -0.51
C GLY A 148 -5.24 0.13 -1.89
N THR A 149 -4.32 0.80 -2.58
CA THR A 149 -4.58 1.52 -3.82
C THR A 149 -3.44 1.35 -4.80
N THR A 150 -3.78 1.53 -6.09
CA THR A 150 -2.82 1.75 -7.17
C THR A 150 -3.11 3.13 -7.75
N GLU A 151 -2.11 4.01 -7.73
CA GLU A 151 -2.18 5.32 -8.37
C GLU A 151 -1.44 5.26 -9.70
N VAL A 152 -2.09 5.69 -10.78
CA VAL A 152 -1.45 5.85 -12.09
C VAL A 152 -1.43 7.34 -12.42
N ALA A 153 -0.29 7.88 -12.81
CA ALA A 153 -0.20 9.29 -13.17
C ALA A 153 0.73 9.55 -14.34
N VAL A 154 0.36 10.57 -15.13
CA VAL A 154 1.20 11.19 -16.15
C VAL A 154 1.53 12.61 -15.70
N ILE A 155 2.83 12.92 -15.65
CA ILE A 155 3.37 14.17 -15.11
C ILE A 155 4.23 14.87 -16.16
N SER A 156 4.09 16.18 -16.25
CA SER A 156 4.92 17.07 -17.08
C SER A 156 4.90 18.49 -16.49
N LEU A 157 5.99 19.24 -16.60
CA LEU A 157 6.10 20.64 -16.13
C LEU A 157 5.67 20.86 -14.66
N ASN A 158 6.03 19.95 -13.77
CA ASN A 158 5.62 19.88 -12.35
C ASN A 158 4.09 19.79 -12.13
N GLY A 159 3.34 19.45 -13.18
CA GLY A 159 1.90 19.28 -13.14
C GLY A 159 1.51 17.82 -13.38
N VAL A 160 0.55 17.33 -12.60
CA VAL A 160 -0.14 16.07 -12.90
C VAL A 160 -1.11 16.36 -14.05
N VAL A 161 -0.81 15.81 -15.23
CA VAL A 161 -1.62 16.00 -16.45
C VAL A 161 -2.81 15.05 -16.45
N TYR A 162 -2.56 13.81 -16.01
CA TYR A 162 -3.58 12.80 -15.79
C TYR A 162 -3.25 12.03 -14.51
N SER A 163 -4.29 11.66 -13.76
CA SER A 163 -4.17 10.72 -12.65
C SER A 163 -5.43 9.89 -12.51
N SER A 164 -5.26 8.62 -12.18
CA SER A 164 -6.34 7.73 -11.75
C SER A 164 -5.90 6.97 -10.50
N SER A 165 -6.89 6.58 -9.70
CA SER A 165 -6.71 5.81 -8.48
C SER A 165 -7.71 4.67 -8.50
N VAL A 166 -7.22 3.44 -8.33
CA VAL A 166 -8.07 2.26 -8.15
C VAL A 166 -7.82 1.64 -6.78
N ARG A 167 -8.89 1.17 -6.13
CA ARG A 167 -8.84 0.54 -4.79
C ARG A 167 -8.39 -0.93 -4.86
N ILE A 168 -7.25 -1.12 -5.52
CA ILE A 168 -6.58 -2.38 -5.76
C ILE A 168 -5.12 -2.19 -5.40
N GLY A 169 -4.60 -3.06 -4.53
CA GLY A 169 -3.20 -3.04 -4.10
C GLY A 169 -2.87 -4.35 -3.38
N GLY A 170 -1.80 -4.35 -2.59
CA GLY A 170 -1.35 -5.52 -1.83
C GLY A 170 -2.43 -6.21 -0.98
N ASP A 171 -3.37 -5.45 -0.42
CA ASP A 171 -4.48 -5.96 0.41
C ASP A 171 -5.46 -6.78 -0.43
N ARG A 172 -5.73 -6.36 -1.67
CA ARG A 172 -6.60 -7.12 -2.59
C ARG A 172 -5.93 -8.40 -3.08
N PHE A 173 -4.61 -8.39 -3.24
CA PHE A 173 -3.84 -9.61 -3.51
C PHE A 173 -3.98 -10.61 -2.35
N ASP A 174 -3.86 -10.14 -1.11
CA ASP A 174 -4.01 -11.00 0.07
C ASP A 174 -5.44 -11.56 0.18
N GLU A 175 -6.47 -10.72 -0.03
CA GLU A 175 -7.87 -11.16 -0.08
C GLU A 175 -8.11 -12.22 -1.16
N ALA A 176 -7.52 -12.04 -2.35
CA ALA A 176 -7.63 -12.99 -3.45
C ALA A 176 -7.03 -14.35 -3.10
N VAL A 177 -5.84 -14.37 -2.48
CA VAL A 177 -5.19 -15.60 -1.98
C VAL A 177 -6.03 -16.28 -0.90
N ILE A 178 -6.58 -15.52 0.07
CA ILE A 178 -7.47 -16.06 1.11
C ILE A 178 -8.70 -16.73 0.47
N ASN A 179 -9.32 -16.06 -0.49
CA ASN A 179 -10.51 -16.56 -1.17
C ASN A 179 -10.21 -17.80 -2.02
N TYR A 180 -9.05 -17.84 -2.69
CA TYR A 180 -8.60 -19.01 -3.43
C TYR A 180 -8.46 -20.24 -2.51
N VAL A 181 -7.72 -20.09 -1.41
CA VAL A 181 -7.52 -21.17 -0.42
C VAL A 181 -8.85 -21.63 0.17
N ARG A 182 -9.75 -20.69 0.46
CA ARG A 182 -11.09 -21.01 0.96
C ARG A 182 -11.90 -21.86 -0.01
N ARG A 183 -11.87 -21.53 -1.30
CA ARG A 183 -12.64 -22.22 -2.35
C ARG A 183 -12.04 -23.58 -2.71
N ASN A 184 -10.73 -23.65 -2.90
CA ASN A 184 -10.06 -24.84 -3.45
C ASN A 184 -9.62 -25.85 -2.38
N TYR A 185 -9.29 -25.39 -1.17
CA TYR A 185 -8.82 -26.24 -0.07
C TYR A 185 -9.81 -26.37 1.09
N GLY A 186 -10.96 -25.69 1.03
CA GLY A 186 -11.96 -25.69 2.10
C GLY A 186 -11.38 -25.25 3.45
N SER A 187 -10.39 -24.36 3.43
CA SER A 187 -9.61 -23.97 4.60
C SER A 187 -9.53 -22.45 4.74
N LEU A 188 -9.47 -21.95 5.97
CA LEU A 188 -9.28 -20.53 6.28
C LEU A 188 -7.84 -20.25 6.68
N ILE A 189 -7.26 -19.21 6.10
CA ILE A 189 -5.98 -18.64 6.49
C ILE A 189 -6.18 -17.16 6.86
N GLY A 190 -5.28 -16.61 7.68
CA GLY A 190 -5.28 -15.20 8.05
C GLY A 190 -4.52 -14.33 7.04
N GLU A 191 -4.72 -13.02 7.12
CA GLU A 191 -4.05 -12.00 6.29
C GLU A 191 -2.52 -12.14 6.29
N ALA A 192 -1.90 -12.29 7.47
CA ALA A 192 -0.45 -12.47 7.57
C ALA A 192 0.07 -13.74 6.86
N THR A 193 -0.74 -14.80 6.80
CA THR A 193 -0.40 -16.02 6.05
C THR A 193 -0.53 -15.79 4.56
N ALA A 194 -1.57 -15.07 4.12
CA ALA A 194 -1.77 -14.73 2.72
C ALA A 194 -0.67 -13.79 2.19
N GLU A 195 -0.31 -12.76 2.97
CA GLU A 195 0.81 -11.86 2.68
C GLU A 195 2.13 -12.64 2.53
N LYS A 196 2.37 -13.60 3.44
CA LYS A 196 3.55 -14.49 3.34
C LYS A 196 3.55 -15.31 2.03
N ILE A 197 2.43 -15.93 1.68
CA ILE A 197 2.30 -16.71 0.44
C ILE A 197 2.57 -15.83 -0.79
N LYS A 198 2.00 -14.63 -0.81
CA LYS A 198 2.20 -13.63 -1.87
C LYS A 198 3.68 -13.28 -2.04
N HIS A 199 4.40 -13.03 -0.95
CA HIS A 199 5.83 -12.70 -1.02
C HIS A 199 6.73 -13.89 -1.40
N GLU A 200 6.40 -15.11 -0.97
CA GLU A 200 7.29 -16.27 -1.20
C GLU A 200 7.11 -16.91 -2.57
N ILE A 201 5.87 -16.99 -3.08
CA ILE A 201 5.56 -17.72 -4.33
C ILE A 201 4.60 -16.98 -5.27
N GLY A 202 4.25 -15.72 -4.97
CA GLY A 202 3.38 -14.92 -5.83
C GLY A 202 4.09 -14.48 -7.11
N SER A 203 3.37 -14.56 -8.23
CA SER A 203 3.81 -14.05 -9.53
C SER A 203 2.63 -13.40 -10.26
N ALA A 204 2.93 -12.38 -11.05
CA ALA A 204 1.98 -11.71 -11.92
C ALA A 204 1.96 -12.28 -13.35
N TYR A 205 2.96 -13.08 -13.72
CA TYR A 205 3.06 -13.67 -15.06
C TYR A 205 3.47 -15.15 -14.99
N PRO A 206 3.10 -15.98 -15.99
CA PRO A 206 3.58 -17.36 -16.08
C PRO A 206 5.11 -17.43 -16.10
N GLY A 207 5.66 -18.22 -15.18
CA GLY A 207 7.10 -18.53 -15.09
C GLY A 207 7.41 -19.97 -15.49
N ASP A 208 8.68 -20.24 -15.76
CA ASP A 208 9.15 -21.58 -16.15
C ASP A 208 9.31 -22.53 -14.95
N GLU A 209 9.55 -21.99 -13.76
CA GLU A 209 9.73 -22.75 -12.53
C GLU A 209 8.50 -22.63 -11.61
N VAL A 210 7.98 -23.79 -11.19
CA VAL A 210 6.92 -23.88 -10.21
C VAL A 210 7.53 -23.84 -8.81
N GLN A 211 7.14 -22.85 -8.02
CA GLN A 211 7.53 -22.75 -6.61
C GLN A 211 6.40 -23.28 -5.73
N GLU A 212 6.73 -23.88 -4.60
CA GLU A 212 5.77 -24.43 -3.65
C GLU A 212 6.01 -23.93 -2.22
N ILE A 213 4.92 -23.83 -1.44
CA ILE A 213 4.95 -23.47 -0.02
C ILE A 213 3.96 -24.34 0.76
N GLU A 214 4.40 -24.87 1.90
CA GLU A 214 3.49 -25.54 2.85
C GLU A 214 2.78 -24.51 3.73
N VAL A 215 1.45 -24.57 3.76
CA VAL A 215 0.59 -23.65 4.51
C VAL A 215 -0.28 -24.43 5.48
N ARG A 216 -0.48 -23.85 6.65
CA ARG A 216 -1.40 -24.36 7.67
C ARG A 216 -2.59 -23.44 7.81
N GLY A 217 -3.79 -23.97 7.60
CA GLY A 217 -5.06 -23.27 7.76
C GLY A 217 -6.01 -24.01 8.69
N ARG A 218 -7.16 -23.40 8.99
CA ARG A 218 -8.26 -24.07 9.71
C ARG A 218 -9.25 -24.64 8.72
N ASN A 219 -9.46 -25.95 8.72
CA ASN A 219 -10.45 -26.58 7.87
C ASN A 219 -11.86 -26.11 8.22
N LEU A 220 -12.68 -25.81 7.21
CA LEU A 220 -14.03 -25.28 7.40
C LEU A 220 -15.05 -26.33 7.85
N ALA A 221 -14.90 -27.58 7.42
CA ALA A 221 -15.82 -28.65 7.75
C ALA A 221 -15.57 -29.20 9.16
N GLU A 222 -14.30 -29.44 9.49
CA GLU A 222 -13.90 -30.07 10.75
C GLU A 222 -13.52 -29.06 11.85
N GLY A 223 -13.23 -27.81 11.48
CA GLY A 223 -12.80 -26.78 12.43
C GLY A 223 -11.37 -26.94 12.97
N VAL A 224 -10.64 -27.96 12.54
CA VAL A 224 -9.28 -28.30 13.01
C VAL A 224 -8.18 -27.75 12.08
N PRO A 225 -6.96 -27.52 12.58
CA PRO A 225 -5.84 -27.14 11.73
C PRO A 225 -5.45 -28.23 10.74
N ARG A 226 -5.23 -27.87 9.48
CA ARG A 226 -4.80 -28.76 8.38
C ARG A 226 -3.65 -28.11 7.59
N SER A 227 -2.66 -28.92 7.22
CA SER A 227 -1.60 -28.53 6.28
C SER A 227 -1.97 -28.90 4.84
N PHE A 228 -1.54 -28.07 3.89
CA PHE A 228 -1.62 -28.32 2.45
C PHE A 228 -0.48 -27.57 1.74
N SER A 229 -0.06 -28.04 0.57
CA SER A 229 0.90 -27.34 -0.29
C SER A 229 0.15 -26.43 -1.25
N LEU A 230 0.68 -25.24 -1.52
CA LEU A 230 0.26 -24.35 -2.59
C LEU A 230 1.43 -24.15 -3.55
N ASN A 231 1.13 -23.98 -4.84
CA ASN A 231 2.14 -23.64 -5.84
C ASN A 231 1.93 -22.27 -6.50
N SER A 232 2.97 -21.76 -7.17
CA SER A 232 2.97 -20.43 -7.80
C SER A 232 1.90 -20.26 -8.89
N ASN A 233 1.51 -21.32 -9.61
CA ASN A 233 0.46 -21.24 -10.63
C ASN A 233 -0.92 -21.02 -9.99
N GLU A 234 -1.17 -21.63 -8.85
CA GLU A 234 -2.42 -21.41 -8.08
C GLU A 234 -2.50 -19.97 -7.57
N ILE A 235 -1.38 -19.39 -7.14
CA ILE A 235 -1.34 -17.99 -6.72
C ILE A 235 -1.50 -17.05 -7.92
N LEU A 236 -0.86 -17.35 -9.05
CA LEU A 236 -1.07 -16.60 -10.29
C LEU A 236 -2.55 -16.61 -10.72
N GLU A 237 -3.23 -17.76 -10.62
CA GLU A 237 -4.68 -17.88 -10.87
C GLU A 237 -5.48 -17.00 -9.90
N ALA A 238 -5.15 -17.05 -8.60
CA ALA A 238 -5.81 -16.24 -7.58
C ALA A 238 -5.69 -14.74 -7.87
N LEU A 239 -4.53 -14.29 -8.36
CA LEU A 239 -4.21 -12.88 -8.58
C LEU A 239 -4.74 -12.31 -9.92
N GLN A 240 -5.31 -13.13 -10.82
CA GLN A 240 -5.76 -12.66 -12.14
C GLN A 240 -6.73 -11.46 -12.07
N GLU A 241 -7.75 -11.54 -11.21
CA GLU A 241 -8.75 -10.48 -11.09
C GLU A 241 -8.14 -9.13 -10.65
N PRO A 242 -7.39 -9.04 -9.53
CA PRO A 242 -6.80 -7.77 -9.13
C PRO A 242 -5.71 -7.28 -10.10
N LEU A 243 -4.93 -8.17 -10.71
CA LEU A 243 -3.93 -7.80 -11.72
C LEU A 243 -4.58 -7.19 -12.97
N SER A 244 -5.65 -7.81 -13.48
CA SER A 244 -6.42 -7.28 -14.61
C SER A 244 -6.99 -5.89 -14.31
N GLY A 245 -7.39 -5.63 -13.07
CA GLY A 245 -7.82 -4.30 -12.63
C GLY A 245 -6.70 -3.25 -12.70
N ILE A 246 -5.47 -3.62 -12.33
CA ILE A 246 -4.30 -2.74 -12.44
C ILE A 246 -3.94 -2.49 -13.91
N VAL A 247 -3.88 -3.54 -14.73
CA VAL A 247 -3.65 -3.43 -16.19
C VAL A 247 -4.68 -2.49 -16.82
N SER A 248 -5.95 -2.66 -16.48
CA SER A 248 -7.04 -1.80 -16.98
C SER A 248 -6.84 -0.34 -16.58
N ALA A 249 -6.40 -0.06 -15.35
CA ALA A 249 -6.14 1.30 -14.90
C ALA A 249 -4.98 1.96 -15.68
N VAL A 250 -3.93 1.20 -15.98
CA VAL A 250 -2.80 1.64 -16.80
C VAL A 250 -3.24 1.91 -18.24
N MET A 251 -3.99 0.99 -18.85
CA MET A 251 -4.51 1.15 -20.22
C MET A 251 -5.39 2.40 -20.35
N VAL A 252 -6.30 2.61 -19.40
CA VAL A 252 -7.15 3.82 -19.38
C VAL A 252 -6.31 5.09 -19.25
N ALA A 253 -5.23 5.08 -18.45
CA ALA A 253 -4.35 6.24 -18.34
C ALA A 253 -3.63 6.56 -19.65
N LEU A 254 -3.18 5.54 -20.38
CA LEU A 254 -2.58 5.69 -21.71
C LEU A 254 -3.57 6.23 -22.74
N GLU A 255 -4.82 5.74 -22.72
CA GLU A 255 -5.89 6.20 -23.62
C GLU A 255 -6.29 7.67 -23.37
N GLN A 256 -6.26 8.11 -22.12
CA GLN A 256 -6.60 9.49 -21.73
C GLN A 256 -5.41 10.45 -21.80
N CYS A 257 -4.21 9.93 -22.07
CA CYS A 257 -3.00 10.73 -22.18
C CYS A 257 -3.05 11.59 -23.45
N PRO A 258 -2.70 12.89 -23.39
CA PRO A 258 -2.51 13.71 -24.59
C PRO A 258 -1.53 13.05 -25.57
N PRO A 259 -1.78 13.08 -26.89
CA PRO A 259 -0.95 12.38 -27.88
C PRO A 259 0.53 12.70 -27.79
N GLU A 260 0.88 13.96 -27.51
CA GLU A 260 2.26 14.41 -27.36
C GLU A 260 2.97 13.70 -26.20
N LEU A 261 2.31 13.57 -25.05
CA LEU A 261 2.86 12.90 -23.88
C LEU A 261 2.82 11.37 -24.02
N ALA A 262 1.83 10.83 -24.72
CA ALA A 262 1.76 9.40 -25.02
C ALA A 262 2.97 8.94 -25.86
N SER A 263 3.43 9.79 -26.79
CA SER A 263 4.66 9.55 -27.55
C SER A 263 5.88 9.47 -26.61
N ASP A 264 6.01 10.43 -25.69
CA ASP A 264 7.09 10.45 -24.71
C ASP A 264 7.08 9.20 -23.80
N ILE A 265 5.90 8.76 -23.36
CA ILE A 265 5.77 7.56 -22.51
C ILE A 265 6.10 6.29 -23.28
N SER A 266 5.72 6.20 -24.56
CA SER A 266 6.07 5.06 -25.41
C SER A 266 7.58 4.90 -25.56
N GLU A 267 8.32 6.02 -25.64
CA GLU A 267 9.78 6.03 -25.75
C GLU A 267 10.49 5.82 -24.40
N ASN A 268 10.04 6.53 -23.35
CA ASN A 268 10.71 6.53 -22.05
C ASN A 268 10.26 5.39 -21.12
N GLY A 269 9.11 4.79 -21.40
CA GLY A 269 8.49 3.79 -20.57
C GLY A 269 7.68 4.35 -19.39
N MET A 270 7.19 3.44 -18.56
CA MET A 270 6.56 3.73 -17.28
C MET A 270 7.40 3.19 -16.13
N VAL A 271 7.33 3.86 -14.98
CA VAL A 271 8.03 3.43 -13.76
C VAL A 271 7.06 2.91 -12.72
N LEU A 272 7.33 1.71 -12.19
CA LEU A 272 6.59 1.12 -11.08
C LEU A 272 7.23 1.51 -9.74
N THR A 273 6.40 1.93 -8.80
CA THR A 273 6.76 2.19 -7.40
C THR A 273 5.77 1.50 -6.46
N GLY A 274 6.03 1.58 -5.16
CA GLY A 274 5.23 0.97 -4.12
C GLY A 274 5.57 -0.50 -3.92
N GLY A 275 5.32 -1.01 -2.71
CA GLY A 275 5.65 -2.40 -2.36
C GLY A 275 4.95 -3.46 -3.22
N GLY A 276 3.87 -3.12 -3.92
CA GLY A 276 3.23 -4.00 -4.90
C GLY A 276 4.03 -4.19 -6.19
N ALA A 277 4.92 -3.26 -6.53
CA ALA A 277 5.85 -3.39 -7.66
C ALA A 277 6.85 -4.55 -7.47
N LEU A 278 7.04 -5.02 -6.23
CA LEU A 278 7.89 -6.17 -5.90
C LEU A 278 7.24 -7.53 -6.22
N LEU A 279 5.97 -7.55 -6.65
CA LEU A 279 5.35 -8.79 -7.11
C LEU A 279 6.08 -9.27 -8.37
N LYS A 280 6.59 -10.50 -8.32
CA LYS A 280 7.41 -11.08 -9.39
C LYS A 280 6.70 -10.99 -10.74
N ASP A 281 7.45 -10.60 -11.77
CA ASP A 281 7.03 -10.51 -13.17
C ASP A 281 5.84 -9.54 -13.44
N LEU A 282 5.56 -8.59 -12.53
CA LEU A 282 4.51 -7.58 -12.73
C LEU A 282 4.88 -6.56 -13.81
N ASP A 283 6.15 -6.18 -13.87
CA ASP A 283 6.73 -5.38 -14.95
C ASP A 283 6.55 -6.07 -16.31
N ARG A 284 6.81 -7.38 -16.37
CA ARG A 284 6.60 -8.19 -17.57
C ARG A 284 5.14 -8.24 -17.98
N LEU A 285 4.22 -8.48 -17.04
CA LEU A 285 2.77 -8.45 -17.33
C LEU A 285 2.38 -7.12 -17.96
N LEU A 286 2.75 -5.99 -17.34
CA LEU A 286 2.40 -4.68 -17.84
C LEU A 286 3.05 -4.38 -19.20
N MET A 287 4.29 -4.81 -19.41
CA MET A 287 4.99 -4.64 -20.68
C MET A 287 4.31 -5.40 -21.82
N GLU A 288 3.88 -6.64 -21.57
CA GLU A 288 3.17 -7.47 -22.57
C GLU A 288 1.77 -6.92 -22.90
N GLU A 289 1.02 -6.46 -21.89
CA GLU A 289 -0.34 -5.95 -22.07
C GLU A 289 -0.38 -4.54 -22.70
N THR A 290 0.63 -3.70 -22.42
CA THR A 290 0.65 -2.31 -22.89
C THR A 290 1.56 -2.08 -24.10
N GLY A 291 2.55 -2.95 -24.32
CA GLY A 291 3.60 -2.76 -25.32
C GLY A 291 4.62 -1.67 -24.98
N ILE A 292 4.59 -1.14 -23.76
CA ILE A 292 5.45 -0.02 -23.30
C ILE A 292 6.54 -0.57 -22.37
N PRO A 293 7.79 -0.07 -22.45
CA PRO A 293 8.84 -0.45 -21.51
C PRO A 293 8.42 -0.16 -20.06
N VAL A 294 8.66 -1.11 -19.16
CA VAL A 294 8.35 -0.98 -17.74
C VAL A 294 9.64 -1.10 -16.93
N VAL A 295 9.85 -0.16 -16.01
CA VAL A 295 11.02 -0.16 -15.11
C VAL A 295 10.52 -0.13 -13.67
N ILE A 296 11.06 -0.99 -12.81
CA ILE A 296 10.80 -0.93 -11.36
C ILE A 296 11.81 0.05 -10.75
N ALA A 297 11.35 0.96 -9.88
CA ALA A 297 12.24 1.85 -9.14
C ALA A 297 13.22 1.08 -8.23
N GLU A 298 14.37 1.68 -7.88
CA GLU A 298 15.44 0.99 -7.14
C GLU A 298 15.02 0.53 -5.73
N ASP A 299 14.24 1.35 -5.02
CA ASP A 299 13.66 1.05 -3.69
C ASP A 299 12.16 1.43 -3.73
N PRO A 300 11.32 0.57 -4.35
CA PRO A 300 9.95 0.88 -4.70
C PRO A 300 8.98 0.85 -3.51
#